data_AF-A0A965A2S4-F1
#
_entry.id   AF-A0A965A2S4-F1
#
_cell.length_a   1.000
_cell.length_b   1.000
_cell.length_c   1.000
_cell.angle_alpha   90.00
_cell.angle_beta   90.00
_cell.angle_gamma   90.00
#
_symmetry.space_group_name_H-M   'P 1'
#
loop_
_entity.id
_entity.type
_entity.pdbx_description
1 polymer ?
#
loop_
_entity_poly.entity_id
_entity_poly.type
_entity_poly.pdbx_seq_one_letter_code
_entity_poly.pdbx_strand_id
1 'polypeptide(L)'
;MPTIDIGSLREYFLGLQDRITKAVSELDGMAFAEDAWNKPEDSMLKGDGRSRILEQGVVFERAGVGFSHVRGDRLPPSATQNRPELAGRGFEAIGV
;
A
#
# COMPACT_ATOMS: atom_id res chain seq x y z
N MET A 1 -14.54 21.91 -7.10
CA MET A 1 -13.26 21.28 -6.71
C MET A 1 -12.98 20.18 -7.73
N PRO A 2 -11.74 20.04 -8.23
CA PRO A 2 -11.41 18.90 -9.08
C PRO A 2 -11.66 17.61 -8.28
N THR A 3 -12.45 16.71 -8.84
CA THR A 3 -12.70 15.39 -8.25
C THR A 3 -11.44 14.57 -8.42
N ILE A 4 -10.89 14.04 -7.33
CA ILE A 4 -9.78 13.10 -7.39
C ILE A 4 -10.33 11.78 -7.92
N ASP A 5 -9.78 11.31 -9.05
CA ASP A 5 -10.09 9.99 -9.58
C ASP A 5 -9.24 8.93 -8.87
N ILE A 6 -9.83 8.30 -7.86
CA ILE A 6 -9.20 7.24 -7.07
C ILE A 6 -8.94 5.98 -7.91
N GLY A 7 -9.77 5.71 -8.93
CA GLY A 7 -9.57 4.58 -9.83
C GLY A 7 -8.28 4.72 -10.64
N SER A 8 -8.09 5.87 -11.27
CA SER A 8 -6.86 6.19 -12.00
C SER A 8 -5.62 6.17 -11.09
N LEU A 9 -5.71 6.67 -9.86
CA LEU A 9 -4.61 6.61 -8.89
C LEU A 9 -4.27 5.16 -8.50
N ARG A 10 -5.29 4.32 -8.30
CA ARG A 10 -5.11 2.91 -7.97
C ARG A 10 -4.38 2.17 -9.08
N GLU A 11 -4.81 2.34 -10.34
CA GLU A 11 -4.15 1.75 -11.50
C GLU A 11 -2.69 2.20 -11.61
N TYR A 12 -2.44 3.50 -11.39
CA TYR A 12 -1.09 4.06 -11.39
C TYR A 12 -0.21 3.42 -10.31
N PHE A 13 -0.67 3.33 -9.06
CA PHE A 13 0.12 2.78 -7.96
C PHE A 13 0.37 1.27 -8.09
N LEU A 14 -0.61 0.50 -8.56
CA LEU A 14 -0.41 -0.92 -8.88
C LEU A 14 0.65 -1.09 -9.99
N GLY A 15 0.55 -0.31 -11.07
CA GLY A 15 1.55 -0.32 -12.13
C GLY A 15 2.93 0.16 -11.66
N LEU A 16 3.00 1.09 -10.70
CA LEU A 16 4.25 1.51 -10.08
C LEU A 16 4.87 0.37 -9.27
N GLN A 17 4.09 -0.37 -8.47
CA GLN A 17 4.56 -1.55 -7.76
C GLN A 17 5.19 -2.55 -8.75
N ASP A 18 4.49 -2.83 -9.85
CA ASP A 18 4.96 -3.78 -10.87
C ASP A 18 6.30 -3.36 -11.48
N ARG A 19 6.46 -2.07 -11.82
CA ARG A 19 7.71 -1.55 -12.37
C ARG A 19 8.87 -1.62 -11.36
N ILE A 20 8.62 -1.27 -10.10
CA ILE A 20 9.65 -1.34 -9.04
C ILE A 20 10.08 -2.79 -8.83
N THR A 21 9.12 -3.72 -8.63
CA THR A 21 9.46 -5.12 -8.37
C THR A 21 10.14 -5.78 -9.56
N LYS A 22 9.74 -5.43 -10.79
CA LYS A 22 10.40 -5.91 -12.01
C LYS A 22 11.86 -5.46 -12.06
N ALA A 23 12.12 -4.17 -11.86
CA ALA A 23 13.48 -3.63 -11.91
C ALA A 23 14.37 -4.24 -10.81
N VAL A 24 13.84 -4.43 -9.60
CA VAL A 24 14.57 -5.08 -8.51
C VAL A 24 14.86 -6.55 -8.84
N SER A 25 13.87 -7.30 -9.35
CA SER A 25 14.08 -8.69 -9.77
C SER A 25 15.07 -8.84 -10.93
N GLU A 26 15.08 -7.92 -11.90
CA GLU A 26 16.05 -7.94 -13.01
C GLU A 26 17.49 -7.70 -12.53
N LEU A 27 17.67 -6.86 -11.51
CA LEU A 27 18.98 -6.61 -10.90
C LEU A 27 19.43 -7.76 -10.00
N ASP A 28 18.52 -8.37 -9.24
CA ASP A 28 18.84 -9.42 -8.27
C ASP A 28 18.97 -10.81 -8.92
N GLY A 29 18.15 -11.09 -9.93
CA GLY A 29 17.97 -12.42 -10.51
C GLY A 29 16.93 -13.28 -9.80
N MET A 30 16.37 -12.81 -8.68
CA MET A 30 15.33 -13.50 -7.90
C MET A 30 13.94 -12.86 -8.08
N ALA A 31 12.89 -13.66 -7.96
CA ALA A 31 11.50 -13.21 -8.07
C ALA A 31 10.94 -12.79 -6.70
N PHE A 32 10.04 -11.80 -6.69
CA PHE A 32 9.23 -11.49 -5.51
C PHE A 32 8.14 -12.57 -5.30
N ALA A 33 7.93 -12.96 -4.05
CA ALA A 33 6.71 -13.61 -3.60
C ALA A 33 5.62 -12.54 -3.39
N GLU A 34 4.41 -12.83 -3.86
CA GLU A 34 3.25 -11.95 -3.74
C GLU A 34 2.25 -12.49 -2.72
N ASP A 35 1.78 -11.61 -1.84
CA ASP A 35 0.71 -11.87 -0.89
C ASP A 35 -0.35 -10.76 -1.01
N ALA A 36 -1.47 -11.11 -1.65
CA ALA A 36 -2.63 -10.25 -1.75
C ALA A 36 -3.55 -10.47 -0.55
N TRP A 37 -3.97 -9.38 0.09
CA TRP A 37 -4.79 -9.43 1.28
C TRP A 37 -5.97 -8.47 1.20
N ASN A 38 -7.02 -8.82 1.92
CA ASN A 38 -8.21 -7.98 2.11
C ASN A 38 -8.53 -7.93 3.59
N LYS A 39 -8.96 -6.76 4.08
CA LYS A 39 -9.46 -6.64 5.44
C LYS A 39 -10.88 -7.22 5.53
N PRO A 40 -11.21 -7.92 6.62
CA PRO A 40 -12.57 -8.36 6.90
C PRO A 40 -13.56 -7.19 6.88
N GLU A 41 -14.80 -7.46 6.45
CA GLU A 41 -15.84 -6.42 6.33
C GLU A 41 -16.22 -5.76 7.66
N ASP A 42 -16.12 -6.52 8.76
CA ASP A 42 -16.41 -6.09 10.13
C ASP A 42 -15.23 -5.37 10.82
N SER A 43 -14.09 -5.27 10.14
CA SER A 43 -12.93 -4.57 10.68
C SER A 43 -13.12 -3.05 10.70
N MET A 44 -12.57 -2.41 11.73
CA MET A 44 -12.50 -0.93 11.81
C MET A 44 -11.69 -0.32 10.65
N LEU A 45 -10.74 -1.07 10.09
CA LEU A 45 -9.96 -0.69 8.91
C LEU A 45 -10.38 -1.60 7.75
N LYS A 46 -10.92 -1.01 6.70
CA LYS A 46 -11.38 -1.71 5.50
C LYS A 46 -10.39 -1.48 4.35
N GLY A 47 -10.48 -2.31 3.32
CA GLY A 47 -9.68 -2.18 2.11
C GLY A 47 -8.76 -3.38 1.89
N ASP A 48 -7.79 -3.19 1.01
CA ASP A 48 -7.00 -4.27 0.46
C ASP A 48 -5.55 -3.83 0.20
N GLY A 49 -4.71 -4.80 -0.11
CA GLY A 49 -3.35 -4.52 -0.53
C GLY A 49 -2.67 -5.74 -1.12
N ARG A 50 -1.43 -5.50 -1.55
CA ARG A 50 -0.59 -6.49 -2.18
C ARG A 50 0.84 -6.28 -1.69
N SER A 51 1.30 -7.20 -0.86
CA SER A 51 2.67 -7.21 -0.38
C SER A 51 3.51 -8.03 -1.35
N ARG A 52 4.62 -7.47 -1.83
CA ARG A 52 5.62 -8.23 -2.58
C ARG A 52 6.92 -8.23 -1.82
N ILE A 53 7.41 -9.42 -1.47
CA ILE A 53 8.66 -9.61 -0.73
C ILE A 53 9.61 -10.50 -1.53
N LEU A 54 10.86 -10.07 -1.67
CA LEU A 54 12.00 -10.85 -2.14
C LEU A 54 12.89 -11.10 -0.93
N GLU A 55 13.25 -12.35 -0.69
CA GLU A 55 14.16 -12.74 0.41
C GLU A 55 15.29 -13.59 -0.13
N GLN A 56 16.44 -13.55 0.54
CA GLN A 56 17.61 -14.35 0.18
C GLN A 56 18.09 -14.05 -1.25
N GLY A 57 17.98 -12.78 -1.66
CA GLY A 57 18.46 -12.31 -2.94
C GLY A 57 19.97 -12.26 -3.04
N VAL A 58 20.46 -12.22 -4.28
CA VAL A 58 21.90 -12.17 -4.57
C VAL A 58 22.45 -10.76 -4.35
N VAL A 59 21.65 -9.73 -4.64
CA VAL A 59 21.98 -8.31 -4.49
C VAL A 59 21.29 -7.74 -3.25
N PHE A 60 20.02 -8.04 -3.08
CA PHE A 60 19.20 -7.62 -1.95
C PHE A 60 19.00 -8.80 -1.01
N GLU A 61 19.61 -8.73 0.20
CA GLU A 61 19.33 -9.72 1.25
C GLU A 61 17.82 -9.87 1.47
N ARG A 62 17.10 -8.74 1.45
CA ARG A 62 15.64 -8.67 1.46
C ARG A 62 15.16 -7.37 0.82
N ALA A 63 14.09 -7.44 0.04
CA ALA A 63 13.38 -6.28 -0.51
C ALA A 63 11.86 -6.44 -0.34
N GLY A 64 11.16 -5.34 -0.09
CA GLY A 64 9.71 -5.33 0.06
C GLY A 64 9.08 -4.11 -0.60
N VAL A 65 8.02 -4.33 -1.38
CA VAL A 65 7.23 -3.27 -2.02
C VAL A 65 5.76 -3.54 -1.76
N GLY A 66 5.11 -2.66 -1.01
CA GLY A 66 3.74 -2.88 -0.51
C GLY A 66 2.76 -1.89 -1.11
N PHE A 67 1.79 -2.38 -1.87
CA PHE A 67 0.63 -1.59 -2.26
C PHE A 67 -0.46 -1.72 -1.19
N SER A 68 -1.13 -0.62 -0.85
CA SER A 68 -2.36 -0.66 -0.06
C SER A 68 -3.34 0.43 -0.46
N HIS A 69 -4.62 0.11 -0.36
CA HIS A 69 -5.74 1.05 -0.48
C HIS A 69 -6.70 0.76 0.66
N VAL A 70 -6.67 1.61 1.69
CA VAL A 70 -7.39 1.40 2.94
C VAL A 70 -8.27 2.59 3.29
N ARG A 71 -9.34 2.32 4.00
CA ARG A 71 -10.30 3.31 4.47
C ARG A 71 -10.79 2.98 5.87
N GLY A 72 -11.15 4.00 6.63
CA GLY A 72 -11.69 3.83 7.97
C GLY A 72 -12.54 5.01 8.37
N ASP A 73 -13.48 4.76 9.28
CA ASP A 73 -14.42 5.78 9.74
C ASP A 73 -13.73 6.82 10.67
N ARG A 74 -12.54 6.49 11.19
CA ARG A 74 -11.75 7.33 12.10
C ARG A 74 -10.26 7.18 11.85
N LEU A 75 -9.55 8.30 11.71
CA LEU A 75 -8.09 8.33 11.74
C LEU A 75 -7.56 7.77 13.07
N PRO A 76 -6.45 6.99 13.05
CA PRO A 76 -5.83 6.50 14.27
C PRO A 76 -5.21 7.64 15.08
N PRO A 77 -5.13 7.54 16.42
CA PRO A 77 -4.60 8.61 17.28
C PRO A 77 -3.20 9.11 16.89
N SER A 78 -2.34 8.22 16.39
CA SER A 78 -1.00 8.56 15.91
C SER A 78 -1.03 9.48 14.68
N ALA A 79 -2.00 9.32 13.78
CA ALA A 79 -2.12 10.15 12.57
C ALA A 79 -2.65 11.56 12.88
N THR A 80 -3.29 11.74 14.04
CA THR A 80 -3.88 13.02 14.47
C THR A 80 -3.10 13.72 15.56
N GLN A 81 -2.00 13.14 16.05
CA GLN A 81 -1.20 13.71 17.15
C GLN A 81 -0.81 15.17 16.90
N ASN A 82 -0.35 15.48 15.68
CA ASN A 82 0.05 16.84 15.28
C ASN A 82 -1.07 17.61 14.57
N ARG A 83 -2.26 17.02 14.42
CA ARG A 83 -3.44 17.59 13.76
C ARG A 83 -4.72 17.17 14.51
N PRO A 84 -4.92 17.64 15.76
CA PRO A 84 -6.03 17.18 16.61
C PRO A 84 -7.41 17.46 16.02
N GLU A 85 -7.52 18.47 15.15
CA GLU A 85 -8.73 18.81 14.40
C GLU A 85 -9.20 17.69 13.45
N LEU A 86 -8.32 16.74 13.14
CA LEU A 86 -8.63 15.56 12.33
C LEU A 86 -9.08 14.35 13.16
N ALA A 87 -9.05 14.43 14.50
CA ALA A 87 -9.47 13.33 15.36
C ALA A 87 -10.91 12.90 15.09
N GLY A 88 -11.12 11.59 14.92
CA GLY A 88 -12.43 11.00 14.65
C GLY A 88 -12.96 11.23 13.23
N ARG A 89 -12.21 11.86 12.33
CA ARG A 89 -12.59 12.01 10.92
C ARG A 89 -12.32 10.72 10.15
N GLY A 90 -13.21 10.39 9.22
CA GLY A 90 -12.98 9.29 8.28
C GLY A 90 -11.83 9.59 7.33
N PHE A 91 -11.22 8.54 6.78
CA PHE A 91 -10.10 8.66 5.87
C PHE A 91 -10.11 7.58 4.80
N GLU A 92 -9.38 7.88 3.73
CA GLU A 92 -8.99 6.96 2.66
C GLU A 92 -7.52 7.24 2.36
N ALA A 93 -6.72 6.18 2.29
CA ALA A 93 -5.29 6.24 2.01
C ALA A 93 -4.94 5.20 0.95
N ILE A 94 -4.18 5.60 -0.06
CA ILE A 94 -3.72 4.74 -1.14
C ILE A 94 -2.26 5.04 -1.46
N GLY A 95 -1.45 4.01 -1.69
CA GLY A 95 -0.03 4.17 -1.98
C GLY A 95 0.72 2.87 -2.25
N VAL A 96 2.00 3.04 -2.59
CA VAL A 96 3.02 2.01 -2.84
C VAL A 96 4.28 2.34 -2.04
#